data_AF-A0A397G3D2-F1
#
_entry.id   AF-A0A397G3D2-F1
#
_cell.length_a   1.000
_cell.length_b   1.000
_cell.length_c   1.000
_cell.angle_alpha   90.00
_cell.angle_beta   90.00
_cell.angle_gamma   90.00
#
_symmetry.space_group_name_H-M   'P 1'
#
loop_
_entity.id
_entity.type
_entity.pdbx_description
1 polymer ?
#
loop_
_entity_poly.entity_id
_entity_poly.type
_entity_poly.pdbx_seq_one_letter_code
_entity_poly.pdbx_strand_id
1 'polypeptide(L)'
;VPMVRIGTLVPPNPSMICIDWSNRKEWINAKNNQHESALHLAVQNQEDEGFEAVKTAVWLIENDADINAKDHAGNTPLHYAVHEERDDLVESLLKKGALVTVTNNAGQTPLDMADEQSTKDLLAPGAVVSVHRFNLLARPKGPHKVKNATYVSVLLSAVAIAGAVMQTPHFRIYVMDVRGNVVDTPQHTPDALIQDGPSLWFGNTWHLQVPLEHMTEGCVAVFELLRYDYHTEKPDVFCWTFFRLDLSKISSAPLTFEMYAPPVNPSSQILAKMLGDSFFQADLSISL
;
A
#
# COMPACT_ATOMS: atom_id res chain seq x y z
N VAL A 1 2.84 -16.57 21.71
CA VAL A 1 2.06 -16.08 20.57
C VAL A 1 3.00 -15.98 19.38
N PRO A 2 2.67 -16.55 18.21
CA PRO A 2 3.38 -16.28 16.98
C PRO A 2 3.30 -14.77 16.73
N MET A 3 4.44 -14.07 16.65
CA MET A 3 4.45 -12.61 16.45
C MET A 3 5.31 -12.29 15.23
N VAL A 4 4.77 -11.52 14.29
CA VAL A 4 5.59 -10.74 13.36
C VAL A 4 5.96 -9.46 14.08
N ARG A 5 7.24 -9.29 14.40
CA ARG A 5 7.77 -7.97 14.74
C ARG A 5 8.59 -7.47 13.59
N ILE A 6 8.07 -6.46 12.93
CA ILE A 6 8.78 -5.73 11.90
C ILE A 6 9.64 -4.70 12.65
N GLY A 7 10.95 -4.94 12.75
CA GLY A 7 11.88 -4.04 13.44
C GLY A 7 12.78 -4.63 14.54
N THR A 8 13.24 -5.88 14.45
CA THR A 8 14.33 -6.35 15.35
C THR A 8 15.41 -7.14 14.62
N LEU A 9 16.67 -6.81 14.94
CA LEU A 9 17.88 -7.31 14.29
C LEU A 9 18.16 -8.82 14.49
N VAL A 10 17.45 -9.51 15.40
CA VAL A 10 17.56 -10.98 15.61
C VAL A 10 16.23 -11.51 16.18
N PRO A 11 15.68 -12.65 15.71
CA PRO A 11 14.51 -13.26 16.32
C PRO A 11 14.85 -13.85 17.71
N PRO A 12 14.09 -13.49 18.78
CA PRO A 12 14.26 -14.07 20.11
C PRO A 12 13.67 -15.49 20.25
N ASN A 13 12.93 -15.99 19.25
CA ASN A 13 12.25 -17.29 19.29
C ASN A 13 12.17 -17.95 17.89
N PRO A 14 12.41 -19.27 17.74
CA PRO A 14 12.25 -20.03 16.49
C PRO A 14 10.84 -20.04 15.87
N SER A 15 9.81 -19.60 16.60
CA SER A 15 8.45 -19.41 16.06
C SER A 15 8.21 -18.02 15.45
N MET A 16 9.20 -17.11 15.48
CA MET A 16 9.05 -15.74 14.98
C MET A 16 9.79 -15.53 13.65
N ILE A 17 9.19 -14.70 12.80
CA ILE A 17 9.80 -14.22 11.57
C ILE A 17 10.08 -12.71 11.76
N CYS A 18 11.35 -12.32 11.67
CA CYS A 18 11.76 -10.92 11.68
C CYS A 18 12.04 -10.47 10.25
N ILE A 19 11.29 -9.47 9.79
CA ILE A 19 11.54 -8.80 8.51
C ILE A 19 11.91 -7.35 8.81
N ASP A 20 13.00 -6.90 8.22
CA ASP A 20 13.47 -5.52 8.27
C ASP A 20 13.13 -4.86 6.92
N TRP A 21 12.50 -3.69 6.97
CA TRP A 21 12.20 -2.84 5.80
C TRP A 21 13.42 -2.57 4.91
N SER A 22 14.61 -2.61 5.51
CA SER A 22 15.81 -2.03 4.92
C SER A 22 16.67 -3.03 4.14
N ASN A 23 16.63 -4.35 4.43
CA ASN A 23 17.72 -5.20 3.92
C ASN A 23 17.51 -6.72 3.75
N ARG A 24 16.31 -7.28 3.97
CA ARG A 24 16.15 -8.76 3.96
C ARG A 24 14.96 -9.26 3.12
N LYS A 25 14.86 -8.82 1.86
CA LYS A 25 13.86 -9.34 0.89
C LYS A 25 13.93 -10.86 0.72
N GLU A 26 15.11 -11.43 0.89
CA GLU A 26 15.38 -12.87 0.85
C GLU A 26 14.58 -13.69 1.87
N TRP A 27 14.11 -13.09 2.98
CA TRP A 27 13.42 -13.82 4.06
C TRP A 27 11.91 -13.60 4.05
N ILE A 28 11.37 -12.88 3.07
CA ILE A 28 9.93 -12.57 2.98
C ILE A 28 9.08 -13.84 2.91
N ASN A 29 9.58 -14.84 2.17
CA ASN A 29 8.95 -16.15 2.04
C ASN A 29 9.56 -17.20 2.98
N ALA A 30 10.38 -16.78 3.95
CA ALA A 30 10.83 -17.68 4.99
C ALA A 30 9.62 -18.17 5.80
N LYS A 31 9.73 -19.41 6.28
CA LYS A 31 8.69 -20.06 7.07
C LYS A 31 9.21 -20.46 8.43
N ASN A 32 8.37 -20.39 9.45
CA ASN A 32 8.70 -20.90 10.78
C ASN A 32 8.56 -22.45 10.84
N ASN A 33 8.72 -23.02 12.03
CA ASN A 33 8.56 -24.47 12.25
C ASN A 33 7.14 -25.00 11.96
N GLN A 34 6.14 -24.12 11.92
CA GLN A 34 4.76 -24.43 11.54
C GLN A 34 4.51 -24.25 10.04
N HIS A 35 5.56 -23.97 9.25
CA HIS A 35 5.48 -23.64 7.83
C HIS A 35 4.67 -22.35 7.54
N GLU A 36 4.40 -21.56 8.56
CA GLU A 36 3.73 -20.27 8.44
C GLU A 36 4.72 -19.27 7.84
N SER A 37 4.30 -18.58 6.77
CA SER A 37 5.05 -17.44 6.23
C SER A 37 4.79 -16.19 7.06
N ALA A 38 5.58 -15.13 6.86
CA ALA A 38 5.35 -13.86 7.52
C ALA A 38 3.94 -13.30 7.26
N LEU A 39 3.35 -13.60 6.10
CA LEU A 39 1.99 -13.18 5.78
C LEU A 39 0.93 -13.91 6.62
N HIS A 40 1.13 -15.18 6.98
CA HIS A 40 0.22 -15.89 7.91
C HIS A 40 0.24 -15.23 9.28
N LEU A 41 1.45 -14.97 9.78
CA LEU A 41 1.65 -14.39 11.09
C LEU A 41 1.14 -12.94 11.16
N ALA A 42 1.25 -12.17 10.07
CA ALA A 42 0.72 -10.81 9.99
C ALA A 42 -0.81 -10.80 10.09
N VAL A 43 -1.47 -11.78 9.48
CA VAL A 43 -2.94 -11.92 9.52
C VAL A 43 -3.43 -12.33 10.91
N GLN A 44 -2.71 -13.25 11.57
CA GLN A 44 -3.03 -13.74 12.91
C GLN A 44 -2.84 -12.70 14.03
N ASN A 45 -2.16 -11.57 13.76
CA ASN A 45 -1.89 -10.59 14.80
C ASN A 45 -3.16 -9.80 15.14
N GLN A 46 -3.83 -10.19 16.22
CA GLN A 46 -5.00 -9.51 16.77
C GLN A 46 -4.65 -8.35 17.72
N GLU A 47 -3.39 -8.25 18.16
CA GLU A 47 -2.94 -7.20 19.10
C GLU A 47 -2.75 -5.84 18.41
N ASP A 48 -2.81 -5.80 17.08
CA ASP A 48 -2.66 -4.58 16.31
C ASP A 48 -3.97 -3.77 16.28
N GLU A 49 -3.95 -2.59 16.89
CA GLU A 49 -5.04 -1.61 16.75
C GLU A 49 -5.04 -1.01 15.32
N GLY A 50 -6.22 -0.93 14.69
CA GLY A 50 -6.39 -0.26 13.39
C GLY A 50 -5.89 -1.07 12.17
N PHE A 51 -5.35 -0.37 11.17
CA PHE A 51 -5.02 -0.93 9.84
C PHE A 51 -3.57 -1.47 9.72
N GLU A 52 -2.85 -1.69 10.83
CA GLU A 52 -1.42 -2.07 10.80
C GLU A 52 -1.16 -3.47 10.24
N ALA A 53 -2.02 -4.45 10.54
CA ALA A 53 -1.89 -5.79 9.96
C ALA A 53 -2.16 -5.77 8.44
N VAL A 54 -3.12 -4.97 7.98
CA VAL A 54 -3.40 -4.75 6.54
C VAL A 54 -2.19 -4.09 5.86
N LYS A 55 -1.64 -3.05 6.49
CA LYS A 55 -0.42 -2.37 6.02
C LYS A 55 0.74 -3.33 5.87
N THR A 56 0.96 -4.17 6.88
CA THR A 56 2.00 -5.21 6.89
C THR A 56 1.77 -6.23 5.78
N ALA A 57 0.55 -6.77 5.67
CA ALA A 57 0.20 -7.77 4.66
C ALA A 57 0.44 -7.23 3.24
N VAL A 58 -0.01 -6.02 2.95
CA VAL A 58 0.21 -5.38 1.65
C VAL A 58 1.67 -5.11 1.39
N TRP A 59 2.42 -4.61 2.37
CA TRP A 59 3.86 -4.39 2.20
C TRP A 59 4.60 -5.70 1.89
N LEU A 60 4.23 -6.80 2.55
CA LEU A 60 4.78 -8.14 2.26
C LEU A 60 4.48 -8.56 0.83
N ILE A 61 3.22 -8.43 0.39
CA ILE A 61 2.80 -8.81 -0.97
C ILE A 61 3.52 -7.97 -2.02
N GLU A 62 3.66 -6.66 -1.80
CA GLU A 62 4.40 -5.77 -2.71
C GLU A 62 5.89 -6.12 -2.78
N ASN A 63 6.44 -6.78 -1.77
CA ASN A 63 7.80 -7.28 -1.77
C ASN A 63 7.88 -8.79 -2.09
N ASP A 64 6.96 -9.28 -2.93
CA ASP A 64 6.98 -10.62 -3.51
C ASP A 64 6.71 -11.75 -2.49
N ALA A 65 5.96 -11.47 -1.42
CA ALA A 65 5.42 -12.52 -0.56
C ALA A 65 4.41 -13.39 -1.34
N ASP A 66 4.50 -14.70 -1.17
CA ASP A 66 3.53 -15.63 -1.72
C ASP A 66 2.20 -15.51 -0.96
N ILE A 67 1.25 -14.80 -1.59
CA ILE A 67 -0.09 -14.56 -1.07
C ILE A 67 -0.90 -15.85 -0.83
N ASN A 68 -0.54 -16.94 -1.52
CA ASN A 68 -1.18 -18.24 -1.43
C ASN A 68 -0.28 -19.29 -0.75
N ALA A 69 0.75 -18.84 -0.02
CA ALA A 69 1.63 -19.74 0.73
C ALA A 69 0.80 -20.66 1.63
N LYS A 70 1.19 -21.93 1.72
CA LYS A 70 0.56 -22.91 2.63
C LYS A 70 1.40 -23.18 3.86
N ASP A 71 0.75 -23.28 5.02
CA ASP A 71 1.31 -23.81 6.27
C ASP A 71 1.30 -25.36 6.30
N HIS A 72 1.61 -25.96 7.46
CA HIS A 72 1.53 -27.42 7.62
C HIS A 72 0.12 -28.01 7.50
N ALA A 73 -0.91 -27.25 7.87
CA ALA A 73 -2.30 -27.65 7.75
C ALA A 73 -2.85 -27.43 6.32
N GLY A 74 -2.04 -26.86 5.42
CA GLY A 74 -2.45 -26.49 4.08
C GLY A 74 -3.26 -25.20 4.02
N ASN A 75 -3.43 -24.50 5.15
CA ASN A 75 -4.10 -23.22 5.24
C ASN A 75 -3.26 -22.14 4.56
N THR A 76 -3.92 -21.20 3.91
CA THR A 76 -3.31 -19.99 3.34
C THR A 76 -3.58 -18.79 4.24
N PRO A 77 -2.90 -17.64 4.04
CA PRO A 77 -3.21 -16.42 4.79
C PRO A 77 -4.69 -16.01 4.69
N LEU A 78 -5.36 -16.30 3.57
CA LEU A 78 -6.80 -16.05 3.41
C LEU A 78 -7.66 -16.97 4.30
N HIS A 79 -7.25 -18.24 4.52
CA HIS A 79 -7.97 -19.10 5.48
C HIS A 79 -7.91 -18.53 6.90
N TYR A 80 -6.73 -18.02 7.30
CA TYR A 80 -6.57 -17.36 8.59
C TYR A 80 -7.40 -16.07 8.68
N ALA A 81 -7.37 -15.21 7.66
CA ALA A 81 -8.13 -13.95 7.70
C ALA A 81 -9.64 -14.19 7.89
N VAL A 82 -10.16 -15.27 7.28
CA VAL A 82 -11.56 -15.68 7.45
C VAL A 82 -11.82 -16.27 8.83
N HIS A 83 -10.95 -17.16 9.32
CA HIS A 83 -11.08 -17.75 10.65
C HIS A 83 -11.04 -16.72 11.77
N GLU A 84 -10.25 -15.66 11.61
CA GLU A 84 -10.13 -14.56 12.56
C GLU A 84 -11.21 -13.48 12.38
N GLU A 85 -12.17 -13.67 11.46
CA GLU A 85 -13.27 -12.73 11.17
C GLU A 85 -12.79 -11.32 10.77
N ARG A 86 -11.67 -11.26 10.04
CA ARG A 86 -11.01 -10.01 9.65
C ARG A 86 -11.37 -9.59 8.23
N ASP A 87 -12.58 -9.04 8.06
CA ASP A 87 -13.10 -8.60 6.76
C ASP A 87 -12.18 -7.58 6.05
N ASP A 88 -11.50 -6.72 6.82
CA ASP A 88 -10.49 -5.77 6.32
C ASP A 88 -9.33 -6.46 5.59
N LEU A 89 -8.82 -7.55 6.17
CA LEU A 89 -7.77 -8.38 5.59
C LEU A 89 -8.29 -9.29 4.50
N VAL A 90 -9.49 -9.85 4.64
CA VAL A 90 -10.13 -10.65 3.58
C VAL A 90 -10.26 -9.80 2.32
N GLU A 91 -10.85 -8.60 2.42
CA GLU A 91 -11.00 -7.69 1.30
C GLU A 91 -9.64 -7.29 0.70
N SER A 92 -8.66 -6.97 1.56
CA SER A 92 -7.32 -6.58 1.11
C SER A 92 -6.57 -7.69 0.39
N LEU A 93 -6.62 -8.92 0.92
CA LEU A 93 -5.98 -10.10 0.30
C LEU A 93 -6.65 -10.45 -1.03
N LEU A 94 -7.99 -10.41 -1.10
CA LEU A 94 -8.75 -10.64 -2.33
C LEU A 94 -8.40 -9.60 -3.40
N LYS A 95 -8.38 -8.31 -3.03
CA LYS A 95 -7.95 -7.23 -3.92
C LYS A 95 -6.52 -7.44 -4.41
N LYS A 96 -5.62 -7.97 -3.57
CA LYS A 96 -4.24 -8.30 -3.95
C LYS A 96 -4.08 -9.64 -4.68
N GLY A 97 -5.17 -10.36 -4.98
CA GLY A 97 -5.17 -11.56 -5.83
C GLY A 97 -5.05 -12.88 -5.09
N ALA A 98 -5.46 -12.94 -3.81
CA ALA A 98 -5.55 -14.19 -3.08
C ALA A 98 -6.59 -15.12 -3.72
N LEU A 99 -6.29 -16.41 -3.79
CA LEU A 99 -7.16 -17.41 -4.42
C LEU A 99 -8.16 -17.97 -3.40
N VAL A 100 -9.45 -17.73 -3.63
CA VAL A 100 -10.56 -18.28 -2.83
C VAL A 100 -10.76 -19.78 -3.02
N THR A 101 -10.16 -20.37 -4.05
CA THR A 101 -10.36 -21.77 -4.42
C THR A 101 -9.34 -22.72 -3.81
N VAL A 102 -8.37 -22.21 -3.05
CA VAL A 102 -7.31 -23.05 -2.46
C VAL A 102 -7.90 -23.83 -1.30
N THR A 103 -7.69 -25.15 -1.27
CA THR A 103 -8.12 -25.98 -0.14
C THR A 103 -6.98 -26.28 0.81
N ASN A 104 -7.30 -26.36 2.10
CA ASN A 104 -6.42 -26.89 3.13
C ASN A 104 -6.38 -28.43 3.13
N ASN A 105 -5.64 -29.04 4.06
CA ASN A 105 -5.48 -30.50 4.14
C ASN A 105 -6.77 -31.23 4.59
N ALA A 106 -7.72 -30.50 5.19
CA ALA A 106 -9.06 -31.02 5.49
C ALA A 106 -10.01 -30.92 4.29
N GLY A 107 -9.55 -30.37 3.15
CA GLY A 107 -10.36 -30.18 1.95
C GLY A 107 -11.28 -28.96 2.00
N GLN A 108 -11.10 -28.08 2.99
CA GLN A 108 -11.90 -26.86 3.16
C GLN A 108 -11.26 -25.70 2.39
N THR A 109 -12.07 -24.90 1.70
CA THR A 109 -11.69 -23.58 1.16
C THR A 109 -11.84 -22.50 2.22
N PRO A 110 -11.31 -21.28 2.02
CA PRO A 110 -11.59 -20.15 2.90
C PRO A 110 -13.09 -19.90 3.04
N LEU A 111 -13.86 -20.05 1.96
CA LEU A 111 -15.32 -19.88 1.99
C LEU A 111 -16.00 -20.91 2.91
N ASP A 112 -15.49 -22.16 2.93
CA ASP A 112 -16.03 -23.22 3.80
C ASP A 112 -15.73 -22.98 5.28
N MET A 113 -14.71 -22.14 5.59
CA MET A 113 -14.35 -21.75 6.95
C MET A 113 -15.05 -20.47 7.43
N ALA A 114 -15.76 -19.76 6.54
CA ALA A 114 -16.46 -18.54 6.92
C ALA A 114 -17.70 -18.86 7.75
N ASP A 115 -17.78 -18.32 8.96
CA ASP A 115 -18.97 -18.44 9.80
C ASP A 115 -20.00 -17.36 9.43
N GLU A 116 -19.58 -16.10 9.34
CA GLU A 116 -20.46 -14.96 9.02
C GLU A 116 -20.91 -14.90 7.55
N GLN A 117 -22.12 -14.35 7.33
CA GLN A 117 -22.67 -14.16 5.99
C GLN A 117 -21.96 -13.04 5.22
N SER A 118 -21.52 -11.98 5.91
CA SER A 118 -20.72 -10.88 5.36
C SER A 118 -19.47 -11.39 4.65
N THR A 119 -18.66 -12.21 5.35
CA THR A 119 -17.43 -12.78 4.81
C THR A 119 -17.72 -13.77 3.67
N LYS A 120 -18.81 -14.55 3.76
CA LYS A 120 -19.27 -15.41 2.65
C LYS A 120 -19.60 -14.62 1.39
N ASP A 121 -20.26 -13.47 1.55
CA ASP A 121 -20.62 -12.59 0.44
C ASP A 121 -19.36 -12.00 -0.21
N LEU A 122 -18.31 -11.69 0.57
CA LEU A 122 -17.00 -11.24 0.04
C LEU A 122 -16.27 -12.33 -0.76
N LEU A 123 -16.41 -13.60 -0.35
CA LEU A 123 -15.72 -14.75 -0.94
C LEU A 123 -16.51 -15.42 -2.07
N ALA A 124 -17.77 -15.05 -2.27
CA ALA A 124 -18.65 -15.68 -3.25
C ALA A 124 -18.10 -15.55 -4.68
N PRO A 125 -18.19 -16.61 -5.52
CA PRO A 125 -17.74 -16.56 -6.90
C PRO A 125 -18.59 -15.57 -7.71
N GLY A 126 -18.01 -14.38 -7.97
CA GLY A 126 -18.70 -13.27 -8.63
C GLY A 126 -19.00 -12.07 -7.73
N ALA A 127 -18.67 -12.14 -6.43
CA ALA A 127 -18.55 -10.96 -5.59
C ALA A 127 -17.63 -9.97 -6.32
N VAL A 128 -18.16 -8.79 -6.59
CA VAL A 128 -17.50 -7.76 -7.39
C VAL A 128 -16.40 -7.10 -6.55
N VAL A 129 -15.41 -7.85 -6.10
CA VAL A 129 -14.06 -7.30 -6.17
C VAL A 129 -13.76 -7.38 -7.65
N SER A 130 -14.20 -6.35 -8.38
CA SER A 130 -13.83 -6.17 -9.78
C SER A 130 -12.34 -6.32 -9.78
N VAL A 131 -11.85 -7.48 -10.24
CA VAL A 131 -10.44 -7.78 -10.40
C VAL A 131 -10.03 -6.95 -11.60
N HIS A 132 -10.11 -5.62 -11.47
CA HIS A 132 -9.13 -4.75 -12.05
C HIS A 132 -7.85 -5.37 -11.57
N ARG A 133 -7.25 -6.20 -12.43
CA ARG A 133 -5.89 -6.70 -12.24
C ARG A 133 -5.12 -5.50 -11.74
N PHE A 134 -4.75 -5.50 -10.46
CA PHE A 134 -4.03 -4.40 -9.90
C PHE A 134 -2.70 -4.39 -10.64
N ASN A 135 -2.56 -3.42 -11.54
CA ASN A 135 -1.24 -3.02 -11.97
C ASN A 135 -0.67 -2.33 -10.74
N LEU A 136 0.15 -3.06 -9.97
CA LEU A 136 1.13 -2.42 -9.10
C LEU A 136 1.73 -1.26 -9.89
N LEU A 137 1.85 -0.10 -9.25
CA LEU A 137 2.45 1.05 -9.90
C LEU A 137 3.78 0.64 -10.52
N ALA A 138 4.01 1.13 -11.73
CA ALA A 138 5.11 0.65 -12.54
C ALA A 138 6.42 0.81 -11.77
N ARG A 139 7.16 -0.28 -11.61
CA ARG A 139 8.55 -0.18 -11.17
C ARG A 139 9.41 0.32 -12.32
N PRO A 140 10.54 0.99 -12.04
CA PRO A 140 11.50 1.37 -13.07
C PRO A 140 11.97 0.11 -13.81
N LYS A 141 11.60 -0.02 -15.09
CA LYS A 141 11.98 -1.17 -15.94
C LYS A 141 13.28 -0.85 -16.70
N GLY A 142 14.14 -1.85 -16.88
CA GLY A 142 15.30 -1.76 -17.77
C GLY A 142 14.86 -1.59 -19.24
N PRO A 143 15.71 -1.05 -20.16
CA PRO A 143 17.15 -0.74 -20.10
C PRO A 143 17.54 0.56 -19.38
N HIS A 144 16.57 1.30 -18.82
CA HIS A 144 16.78 2.58 -18.12
C HIS A 144 17.07 2.45 -16.63
N LYS A 145 17.01 1.24 -16.06
CA LYS A 145 17.48 1.01 -14.69
C LYS A 145 19.00 1.12 -14.67
N VAL A 146 19.49 2.31 -14.33
CA VAL A 146 20.91 2.60 -14.20
C VAL A 146 21.47 1.79 -13.03
N LYS A 147 22.61 1.13 -13.22
CA LYS A 147 23.32 0.43 -12.15
C LYS A 147 23.88 1.45 -11.15
N ASN A 148 23.75 1.16 -9.85
CA ASN A 148 24.22 2.02 -8.76
C ASN A 148 23.59 3.42 -8.77
N ALA A 149 22.27 3.48 -8.96
CA ALA A 149 21.53 4.73 -9.02
C ALA A 149 20.40 4.73 -8.01
N THR A 150 20.13 5.88 -7.42
CA THR A 150 19.24 6.00 -6.28
C THR A 150 17.80 6.15 -6.77
N TYR A 151 16.93 5.25 -6.32
CA TYR A 151 15.50 5.32 -6.57
C TYR A 151 14.74 5.61 -5.28
N VAL A 152 13.77 6.51 -5.41
CA VAL A 152 12.82 6.82 -4.35
C VAL A 152 11.55 6.01 -4.57
N SER A 153 11.03 5.45 -3.48
CA SER A 153 9.72 4.81 -3.45
C SER A 153 8.92 5.30 -2.26
N VAL A 154 7.62 5.46 -2.46
CA VAL A 154 6.70 6.00 -1.45
C VAL A 154 5.51 5.06 -1.33
N LEU A 155 5.39 4.39 -0.19
CA LEU A 155 4.20 3.62 0.15
C LEU A 155 3.10 4.60 0.53
N LEU A 156 2.06 4.67 -0.31
CA LEU A 156 0.89 5.50 -0.10
C LEU A 156 0.02 4.82 0.96
N SER A 157 0.05 5.34 2.19
CA SER A 157 -0.61 4.73 3.33
C SER A 157 -2.00 5.35 3.57
N ALA A 158 -2.22 5.97 4.72
CA ALA A 158 -3.49 6.61 5.06
C ALA A 158 -3.57 8.07 4.56
N VAL A 159 -4.73 8.44 4.04
CA VAL A 159 -5.13 9.81 3.73
C VAL A 159 -6.36 10.11 4.57
N ALA A 160 -6.30 11.12 5.43
CA ALA A 160 -7.44 11.61 6.18
C ALA A 160 -7.87 12.96 5.58
N ILE A 161 -9.11 13.05 5.13
CA ILE A 161 -9.63 14.25 4.49
C ILE A 161 -10.98 14.61 5.07
N ALA A 162 -11.10 15.82 5.61
CA ALA A 162 -12.39 16.32 6.05
C ALA A 162 -13.31 16.53 4.84
N GLY A 163 -14.38 15.73 4.79
CA GLY A 163 -15.33 15.76 3.69
C GLY A 163 -16.03 14.41 3.56
N ALA A 164 -17.18 14.41 2.90
CA ALA A 164 -17.97 13.21 2.71
C ALA A 164 -17.22 12.14 1.87
N VAL A 165 -17.75 10.93 1.91
CA VAL A 165 -17.30 9.75 1.16
C VAL A 165 -17.07 10.11 -0.33
N MET A 166 -15.82 10.00 -0.79
CA MET A 166 -15.43 10.16 -2.18
C MET A 166 -15.84 8.96 -3.04
N GLN A 167 -16.06 9.19 -4.32
CA GLN A 167 -16.29 8.14 -5.32
C GLN A 167 -15.03 7.95 -6.15
N THR A 168 -14.60 6.70 -6.30
CA THR A 168 -13.37 6.29 -7.01
C THR A 168 -12.14 7.18 -6.68
N PRO A 169 -11.80 7.32 -5.38
CA PRO A 169 -10.67 8.16 -4.99
C PRO A 169 -9.36 7.53 -5.47
N HIS A 170 -8.61 8.23 -6.30
CA HIS A 170 -7.32 7.76 -6.83
C HIS A 170 -6.31 8.91 -6.95
N PHE A 171 -5.02 8.58 -6.85
CA PHE A 171 -3.95 9.56 -7.04
C PHE A 171 -3.49 9.60 -8.49
N ARG A 172 -3.23 10.81 -8.97
CA ARG A 172 -2.32 11.07 -10.09
C ARG A 172 -1.02 11.62 -9.52
N ILE A 173 0.08 11.00 -9.91
CA ILE A 173 1.41 11.26 -9.37
C ILE A 173 2.34 11.61 -10.51
N TYR A 174 3.05 12.73 -10.40
CA TYR A 174 4.03 13.14 -11.40
C TYR A 174 5.12 13.99 -10.74
N VAL A 175 6.27 14.09 -11.41
CA VAL A 175 7.39 14.93 -10.95
C VAL A 175 7.54 16.10 -11.89
N MET A 176 7.76 17.29 -11.34
CA MET A 176 8.03 18.48 -12.13
C MET A 176 9.25 19.26 -11.64
N ASP A 177 9.87 20.00 -12.57
CA ASP A 177 10.98 20.90 -12.29
C ASP A 177 10.51 22.23 -11.69
N VAL A 178 11.46 23.10 -11.35
CA VAL A 178 11.21 24.46 -10.82
C VAL A 178 10.47 25.38 -11.80
N ARG A 179 10.36 25.01 -13.08
CA ARG A 179 9.65 25.74 -14.13
C ARG A 179 8.23 25.18 -14.35
N GLY A 180 7.87 24.10 -13.66
CA GLY A 180 6.58 23.42 -13.79
C GLY A 180 6.50 22.42 -14.94
N ASN A 181 7.63 22.07 -15.57
CA ASN A 181 7.65 21.03 -16.61
C ASN A 181 7.64 19.66 -15.96
N VAL A 182 6.83 18.74 -16.48
CA VAL A 182 6.83 17.33 -16.04
C VAL A 182 8.12 16.65 -16.53
N VAL A 183 8.92 16.13 -15.60
CA VAL A 183 10.25 15.54 -15.85
C VAL A 183 10.32 14.02 -15.61
N ASP A 184 9.25 13.43 -15.06
CA ASP A 184 9.12 11.98 -14.91
C ASP A 184 7.81 11.48 -15.54
N THR A 185 7.72 10.17 -15.78
CA THR A 185 6.50 9.56 -16.33
C THR A 185 5.36 9.62 -15.31
N PRO A 186 4.23 10.29 -15.62
CA PRO A 186 3.08 10.32 -14.73
C PRO A 186 2.51 8.93 -14.48
N GLN A 187 2.08 8.69 -13.24
CA GLN A 187 1.50 7.44 -12.77
C GLN A 187 0.14 7.70 -12.14
N HIS A 188 -0.74 6.70 -12.20
CA HIS A 188 -2.07 6.76 -11.61
C HIS A 188 -2.26 5.55 -10.71
N THR A 189 -2.66 5.78 -9.46
CA THR A 189 -3.03 4.66 -8.60
C THR A 189 -4.37 4.08 -9.06
N PRO A 190 -4.63 2.81 -8.76
CA PRO A 190 -6.00 2.31 -8.61
C PRO A 190 -6.77 3.11 -7.55
N ASP A 191 -8.08 2.85 -7.46
CA ASP A 191 -8.92 3.40 -6.41
C ASP A 191 -8.40 2.99 -5.02
N ALA A 192 -8.71 3.81 -4.01
CA ALA A 192 -8.36 3.53 -2.62
C ALA A 192 -8.82 2.12 -2.23
N LEU A 193 -7.92 1.39 -1.57
CA LEU A 193 -8.17 0.03 -1.15
C LEU A 193 -9.24 -0.03 -0.05
N ILE A 194 -9.21 0.90 0.89
CA ILE A 194 -10.18 0.98 1.99
C ILE A 194 -10.66 2.42 2.10
N GLN A 195 -11.95 2.57 2.38
CA GLN A 195 -12.57 3.86 2.69
C GLN A 195 -13.51 3.71 3.88
N ASP A 196 -13.16 4.36 4.98
CA ASP A 196 -13.99 4.45 6.18
C ASP A 196 -14.22 5.93 6.53
N GLY A 197 -15.41 6.43 6.19
CA GLY A 197 -15.76 7.84 6.31
C GLY A 197 -14.75 8.77 5.59
N PRO A 198 -14.05 9.66 6.33
CA PRO A 198 -13.05 10.59 5.77
C PRO A 198 -11.67 9.95 5.53
N SER A 199 -11.46 8.71 5.99
CA SER A 199 -10.19 8.02 5.92
C SER A 199 -10.13 7.13 4.68
N LEU A 200 -9.08 7.30 3.88
CA LEU A 200 -8.77 6.53 2.69
C LEU A 200 -7.44 5.81 2.89
N TRP A 201 -7.33 4.58 2.41
CA TRP A 201 -6.08 3.83 2.43
C TRP A 201 -5.76 3.29 1.04
N PHE A 202 -4.59 3.62 0.49
CA PHE A 202 -4.24 3.27 -0.89
C PHE A 202 -3.47 1.96 -1.02
N GLY A 203 -2.55 1.68 -0.09
CA GLY A 203 -1.80 0.42 -0.07
C GLY A 203 -1.05 0.14 -1.38
N ASN A 204 -0.54 1.18 -2.04
CA ASN A 204 0.25 1.08 -3.27
C ASN A 204 1.58 1.80 -3.08
N THR A 205 2.68 1.22 -3.56
CA THR A 205 3.98 1.91 -3.58
C THR A 205 4.21 2.62 -4.91
N TRP A 206 4.32 3.96 -4.88
CA TRP A 206 4.82 4.75 -6.00
C TRP A 206 6.32 4.60 -6.12
N HIS A 207 6.82 4.43 -7.35
CA HIS A 207 8.25 4.39 -7.63
C HIS A 207 8.63 5.53 -8.58
N LEU A 208 9.68 6.27 -8.24
CA LEU A 208 10.29 7.24 -9.14
C LEU A 208 10.89 6.51 -10.34
N GLN A 209 10.52 6.88 -11.59
CA GLN A 209 11.00 6.12 -12.77
C GLN A 209 12.39 6.55 -13.21
N VAL A 210 12.71 7.83 -13.06
CA VAL A 210 14.02 8.40 -13.37
C VAL A 210 14.89 8.42 -12.11
N PRO A 211 16.16 7.98 -12.16
CA PRO A 211 17.05 8.05 -11.02
C PRO A 211 17.20 9.46 -10.48
N LEU A 212 17.37 9.58 -9.15
CA LEU A 212 17.44 10.87 -8.49
C LEU A 212 18.66 11.70 -8.96
N GLU A 213 19.74 11.05 -9.36
CA GLU A 213 20.95 11.70 -9.92
C GLU A 213 20.70 12.39 -11.27
N HIS A 214 19.65 12.00 -11.98
CA HIS A 214 19.26 12.59 -13.26
C HIS A 214 18.19 13.68 -13.10
N MET A 215 17.70 13.91 -11.89
CA MET A 215 16.76 14.98 -11.60
C MET A 215 17.47 16.30 -11.35
N THR A 216 16.90 17.40 -11.86
CA THR A 216 17.42 18.73 -11.56
C THR A 216 17.15 19.10 -10.10
N GLU A 217 18.02 19.91 -9.50
CA GLU A 217 17.80 20.41 -8.15
C GLU A 217 16.48 21.19 -8.06
N GLY A 218 15.71 20.94 -6.98
CA GLY A 218 14.41 21.57 -6.77
C GLY A 218 13.21 20.87 -7.42
N CYS A 219 13.38 19.66 -7.99
CA CYS A 219 12.25 18.86 -8.44
C CYS A 219 11.28 18.52 -7.30
N VAL A 220 10.00 18.46 -7.64
CA VAL A 220 8.91 18.18 -6.70
C VAL A 220 8.04 17.06 -7.26
N ALA A 221 7.80 16.04 -6.44
CA ALA A 221 6.77 15.04 -6.71
C ALA A 221 5.43 15.57 -6.23
N VAL A 222 4.45 15.61 -7.12
CA VAL A 222 3.09 16.09 -6.87
C VAL A 222 2.14 14.91 -6.82
N PHE A 223 1.26 14.91 -5.83
CA PHE A 223 0.22 13.93 -5.61
C PHE A 223 -1.13 14.65 -5.66
N GLU A 224 -1.83 14.49 -6.78
CA GLU A 224 -3.20 14.99 -6.96
C GLU A 224 -4.16 13.89 -6.54
N LEU A 225 -4.97 14.12 -5.50
CA LEU A 225 -6.07 13.21 -5.18
C LEU A 225 -7.29 13.60 -6.00
N LEU A 226 -7.73 12.68 -6.85
CA LEU A 226 -8.90 12.83 -7.70
C LEU A 226 -10.08 12.06 -7.11
N ARG A 227 -11.28 12.57 -7.39
CA ARG A 227 -12.55 11.87 -7.14
C ARG A 227 -13.43 12.02 -8.38
N TYR A 228 -14.45 11.20 -8.50
CA TYR A 228 -15.46 11.36 -9.54
C TYR A 228 -16.50 12.41 -9.14
N ASP A 229 -16.69 13.45 -9.97
CA ASP A 229 -17.75 14.44 -9.79
C ASP A 229 -18.96 14.09 -10.67
N TYR A 230 -20.10 13.85 -10.03
CA TYR A 230 -21.36 13.54 -10.72
C TYR A 230 -21.96 14.72 -11.47
N HIS A 231 -21.62 15.95 -11.10
CA HIS A 231 -22.15 17.12 -11.79
C HIS A 231 -21.45 17.36 -13.13
N THR A 232 -20.14 17.09 -13.18
CA THR A 232 -19.32 17.29 -14.39
C THR A 232 -19.06 16.00 -15.18
N GLU A 233 -19.47 14.84 -14.63
CA GLU A 233 -19.24 13.49 -15.18
C GLU A 233 -17.76 13.22 -15.50
N LYS A 234 -16.86 13.82 -14.73
CA LYS A 234 -15.41 13.74 -14.95
C LYS A 234 -14.68 13.69 -13.60
N PRO A 235 -13.47 13.12 -13.58
CA PRO A 235 -12.63 13.22 -12.39
C PRO A 235 -12.21 14.68 -12.16
N ASP A 236 -12.48 15.20 -10.96
CA ASP A 236 -11.98 16.49 -10.49
C ASP A 236 -10.85 16.29 -9.47
N VAL A 237 -9.88 17.20 -9.47
CA VAL A 237 -8.83 17.17 -8.44
C VAL A 237 -9.40 17.77 -7.18
N PHE A 238 -9.52 16.97 -6.13
CA PHE A 238 -10.10 17.39 -4.86
C PHE A 238 -9.08 18.14 -4.01
N CYS A 239 -7.89 17.57 -3.85
CA CYS A 239 -6.81 18.16 -3.06
C CYS A 239 -5.44 17.66 -3.54
N TRP A 240 -4.40 18.37 -3.10
CA TRP A 240 -3.03 18.18 -3.54
C TRP A 240 -2.14 17.98 -2.33
N THR A 241 -1.08 17.22 -2.52
CA THR A 241 0.10 17.33 -1.67
C THR A 241 1.35 17.16 -2.53
N PHE A 242 2.49 17.57 -2.00
CA PHE A 242 3.73 17.49 -2.74
C PHE A 242 4.94 17.32 -1.82
N PHE A 243 5.98 16.74 -2.40
CA PHE A 243 7.20 16.39 -1.69
C PHE A 243 8.40 16.82 -2.53
N ARG A 244 9.35 17.52 -1.89
CA ARG A 244 10.59 17.96 -2.55
C ARG A 244 11.60 16.82 -2.58
N LEU A 245 12.05 16.46 -3.77
CA LEU A 245 13.04 15.40 -4.01
C LEU A 245 14.46 15.88 -3.65
N ASP A 246 14.70 16.19 -2.38
CA ASP A 246 15.98 16.67 -1.84
C ASP A 246 16.65 15.59 -0.99
N LEU A 247 17.73 14.99 -1.51
CA LEU A 247 18.51 13.93 -0.87
C LEU A 247 18.95 14.27 0.57
N SER A 248 19.15 15.56 0.89
CA SER A 248 19.60 15.98 2.22
C SER A 248 18.50 15.93 3.28
N LYS A 249 17.23 15.87 2.86
CA LYS A 249 16.04 15.94 3.73
C LYS A 249 15.18 14.69 3.68
N ILE A 250 15.48 13.78 2.74
CA ILE A 250 14.77 12.51 2.65
C ILE A 250 15.26 11.59 3.77
N SER A 251 14.44 11.46 4.82
CA SER A 251 14.57 10.44 5.84
C SER A 251 13.72 9.22 5.47
N SER A 252 14.15 8.02 5.89
CA SER A 252 13.39 6.78 5.72
C SER A 252 12.25 6.60 6.74
N ALA A 253 11.91 7.67 7.47
CA ALA A 253 10.84 7.66 8.46
C ALA A 253 9.47 7.91 7.81
N PRO A 254 8.37 7.46 8.44
CA PRO A 254 7.02 7.86 8.05
C PRO A 254 6.89 9.38 8.03
N LEU A 255 6.36 9.93 6.95
CA LEU A 255 6.14 11.36 6.77
C LEU A 255 4.65 11.66 6.71
N THR A 256 4.24 12.70 7.42
CA THR A 256 2.90 13.25 7.35
C THR A 256 2.96 14.53 6.51
N PHE A 257 2.26 14.52 5.39
CA PHE A 257 2.12 15.63 4.48
C PHE A 257 0.80 16.35 4.70
N GLU A 258 0.83 17.68 4.63
CA GLU A 258 -0.39 18.47 4.64
C GLU A 258 -1.10 18.37 3.29
N MET A 259 -2.43 18.44 3.33
CA MET A 259 -3.26 18.50 2.14
C MET A 259 -3.63 19.94 1.81
N TYR A 260 -3.61 20.29 0.53
CA TYR A 260 -3.87 21.64 0.03
C TYR A 260 -5.04 21.66 -0.96
N ALA A 261 -5.81 22.75 -0.94
CA ALA A 261 -6.92 22.97 -1.86
C ALA A 261 -6.40 23.44 -3.24
N PRO A 262 -6.95 22.93 -4.35
CA PRO A 262 -6.60 23.40 -5.69
C PRO A 262 -7.04 24.86 -5.93
N PRO A 263 -6.34 25.62 -6.80
CA PRO A 263 -5.11 25.26 -7.51
C PRO A 263 -3.86 25.43 -6.65
N VAL A 264 -2.92 24.49 -6.74
CA VAL A 264 -1.66 24.53 -5.99
C VAL A 264 -0.49 24.81 -6.93
N ASN A 265 0.36 25.76 -6.53
CA ASN A 265 1.68 25.98 -7.12
C ASN A 265 2.73 25.61 -6.07
N PRO A 266 3.44 24.47 -6.20
CA PRO A 266 4.47 24.05 -5.25
C PRO A 266 5.67 24.98 -5.10
N SER A 267 5.86 25.92 -6.03
CA SER A 267 6.85 27.00 -5.93
C SER A 267 6.32 28.24 -5.20
N SER A 268 5.01 28.31 -4.93
CA SER A 268 4.39 29.40 -4.16
C SER A 268 4.72 29.27 -2.68
N GLN A 269 4.89 30.42 -2.02
CA GLN A 269 5.00 30.50 -0.56
C GLN A 269 3.63 30.49 0.13
N ILE A 270 2.55 30.71 -0.63
CA ILE A 270 1.18 30.79 -0.11
C ILE A 270 0.41 29.60 -0.67
N LEU A 271 -0.03 28.73 0.23
CA LEU A 271 -0.78 27.52 -0.06
C LEU A 271 -2.04 27.50 0.80
N ALA A 272 -3.18 27.21 0.18
CA ALA A 272 -4.44 27.05 0.91
C ALA A 272 -4.52 25.64 1.47
N LYS A 273 -4.46 25.48 2.79
CA LYS A 273 -4.60 24.17 3.45
C LYS A 273 -6.05 23.70 3.39
N MET A 274 -6.24 22.40 3.27
CA MET A 274 -7.55 21.77 3.44
C MET A 274 -8.03 21.96 4.88
N LEU A 275 -9.33 22.15 5.05
CA LEU A 275 -9.95 22.30 6.37
C LEU A 275 -9.94 20.96 7.12
N GLY A 276 -9.99 21.02 8.46
CA GLY A 276 -10.15 19.87 9.35
C GLY A 276 -9.01 18.86 9.21
N ASP A 277 -7.92 19.08 9.96
CA ASP A 277 -6.76 18.20 10.19
C ASP A 277 -6.49 17.19 9.07
N SER A 278 -6.52 17.64 7.81
CA SER A 278 -6.44 16.78 6.65
C SER A 278 -4.99 16.53 6.33
N PHE A 279 -4.60 15.25 6.29
CA PHE A 279 -3.22 14.84 6.09
C PHE A 279 -3.11 13.63 5.18
N PHE A 280 -1.92 13.48 4.61
CA PHE A 280 -1.50 12.28 3.90
C PHE A 280 -0.29 11.68 4.60
N GLN A 281 -0.42 10.47 5.11
CA GLN A 281 0.69 9.72 5.67
C GLN A 281 1.28 8.81 4.58
N ALA A 282 2.61 8.83 4.46
CA ALA A 282 3.31 7.95 3.55
C ALA A 282 4.64 7.48 4.14
N ASP A 283 5.04 6.27 3.79
CA ASP A 283 6.35 5.73 4.19
C ASP A 283 7.33 5.85 3.02
N LEU A 284 8.37 6.64 3.23
CA LEU A 284 9.37 6.96 2.24
C LEU A 284 10.54 5.98 2.35
N SER A 285 10.88 5.33 1.24
CA SER A 285 12.01 4.40 1.16
C SER A 285 12.95 4.79 0.03
N ILE A 286 14.24 4.90 0.36
CA ILE A 286 15.32 5.12 -0.61
C ILE A 286 16.05 3.80 -0.82
N SER A 287 16.27 3.43 -2.08
CA SER A 287 17.05 2.25 -2.44
C SER A 287 18.10 2.56 -3.52
N LEU A 288 19.25 1.90 -3.42
CA LEU A 288 20.34 1.92 -4.41
C LEU A 288 20.18 0.82 -5.48
#